data_AF-A0A3C0FMT2-F1
#
_entry.id   AF-A0A3C0FMT2-F1
#
_cell.length_a   1.000
_cell.length_b   1.000
_cell.length_c   1.000
_cell.angle_alpha   90.00
_cell.angle_beta   90.00
_cell.angle_gamma   90.00
#
_symmetry.space_group_name_H-M   'P 1'
#
loop_
_entity.id
_entity.type
_entity.pdbx_description
1 polymer ?
#
loop_
_entity_poly.entity_id
_entity_poly.type
_entity_poly.pdbx_seq_one_letter_code
_entity_poly.pdbx_strand_id
1 'polypeptide(L)'
;DSLYGVTKCYGEAVASYYYDKFDVETVSVRIGSCFEKPRDRRMLSTWMSPRDFISLMKAIFAAPMTGHLVMYGVSDNKSKWWSNDHAEFLGWKPQDSSEQYRAEIEAAFPPEDRKDPAVIYQGGGFAAKGHFED
;
A
#
# COMPACT_ATOMS: atom_id res chain seq x y z
N ASP A 1 10.82 5.91 -8.08
CA ASP A 1 9.36 6.00 -8.26
C ASP A 1 9.11 6.60 -9.64
N SER A 2 7.90 7.06 -9.94
CA SER A 2 7.44 7.45 -11.27
C SER A 2 6.55 8.69 -11.23
N LEU A 3 6.24 9.27 -12.40
CA LEU A 3 5.27 10.36 -12.52
C LEU A 3 3.87 9.96 -12.02
N TYR A 4 3.52 8.67 -12.08
CA TYR A 4 2.31 8.16 -11.44
C TYR A 4 2.33 8.44 -9.94
N GLY A 5 3.41 8.11 -9.23
CA GLY A 5 3.57 8.39 -7.81
C GLY A 5 3.46 9.89 -7.50
N VAL A 6 4.07 10.73 -8.33
CA VAL A 6 3.95 12.21 -8.22
C VAL A 6 2.48 12.65 -8.27
N THR A 7 1.67 12.10 -9.19
CA THR A 7 0.24 12.44 -9.26
C THR A 7 -0.54 12.03 -8.02
N LYS A 8 -0.12 10.95 -7.33
CA LYS A 8 -0.74 10.53 -6.07
C LYS A 8 -0.37 11.46 -4.92
N CYS A 9 0.88 11.91 -4.84
CA CYS A 9 1.30 12.93 -3.88
C CYS A 9 0.52 14.24 -4.07
N TYR A 10 0.27 14.65 -5.33
CA TYR A 10 -0.58 15.81 -5.62
C TYR A 10 -2.01 15.60 -5.07
N GLY A 11 -2.59 14.41 -5.28
CA GLY A 11 -3.92 14.08 -4.74
C GLY A 11 -3.98 14.16 -3.21
N GLU A 12 -2.96 13.67 -2.50
CA GLU A 12 -2.87 13.79 -1.03
C GLU A 12 -2.77 15.26 -0.59
N ALA A 13 -2.01 16.09 -1.30
CA ALA A 13 -1.93 17.53 -0.99
C ALA A 13 -3.27 18.26 -1.22
N VAL A 14 -3.99 17.91 -2.29
CA VAL A 14 -5.34 18.43 -2.56
C VAL A 14 -6.30 18.00 -1.44
N ALA A 15 -6.27 16.74 -1.03
CA ALA A 15 -7.10 16.24 0.06
C ALA A 15 -6.85 17.00 1.37
N SER A 16 -5.59 17.22 1.74
CA SER A 16 -5.23 18.04 2.91
C SER A 16 -5.82 19.44 2.85
N TYR A 17 -5.66 20.13 1.72
CA TYR A 17 -6.18 21.48 1.53
C TYR A 17 -7.70 21.55 1.66
N TYR A 18 -8.41 20.58 1.07
CA TYR A 18 -9.86 20.55 1.11
C TYR A 18 -10.43 20.17 2.47
N TYR A 19 -9.70 19.38 3.25
CA TYR A 19 -10.02 19.18 4.66
C TYR A 19 -9.85 20.49 5.45
N ASP A 20 -8.64 21.07 5.43
CA ASP A 20 -8.31 22.24 6.26
C ASP A 20 -9.17 23.48 5.97
N LYS A 21 -9.63 23.64 4.72
CA LYS A 21 -10.41 24.82 4.31
C LYS A 21 -11.90 24.59 4.19
N PHE A 22 -12.33 23.36 3.90
CA PHE A 22 -13.72 23.08 3.53
C PHE A 22 -14.32 21.87 4.26
N ASP A 23 -13.63 21.33 5.27
CA ASP A 23 -14.07 20.18 6.08
C ASP A 23 -14.40 18.93 5.25
N VAL A 24 -13.78 18.77 4.07
CA VAL A 24 -13.93 17.56 3.26
C VAL A 24 -12.97 16.50 3.79
N GLU A 25 -13.50 15.56 4.58
CA GLU A 25 -12.73 14.42 5.07
C GLU A 25 -12.27 13.51 3.92
N THR A 26 -11.05 12.99 4.03
CA THR A 26 -10.47 12.08 3.04
C THR A 26 -9.47 11.15 3.70
N VAL A 27 -9.64 9.84 3.45
CA VAL A 27 -8.62 8.84 3.77
C VAL A 27 -7.85 8.46 2.50
N SER A 28 -6.63 8.98 2.38
CA SER A 28 -5.69 8.64 1.32
C SER A 28 -5.04 7.29 1.61
N VAL A 29 -5.58 6.24 0.99
CA VAL A 29 -5.01 4.88 1.09
C VAL A 29 -3.88 4.69 0.09
N ARG A 30 -2.65 4.61 0.58
CA ARG A 30 -1.45 4.20 -0.18
C ARG A 30 -1.50 2.69 -0.40
N ILE A 31 -2.21 2.27 -1.44
CA ILE A 31 -2.42 0.85 -1.76
C ILE A 31 -1.08 0.18 -2.07
N GLY A 32 -0.79 -0.93 -1.40
CA GLY A 32 0.39 -1.75 -1.68
C GLY A 32 0.25 -2.52 -2.99
N SER A 33 -0.27 -3.74 -2.95
CA SER A 33 -0.47 -4.59 -4.13
C SER A 33 -1.76 -5.38 -3.99
N CYS A 34 -2.86 -4.76 -4.42
CA CYS A 34 -4.21 -5.32 -4.29
C CYS A 34 -4.53 -6.29 -5.44
N PHE A 35 -4.37 -7.58 -5.18
CA PHE A 35 -4.57 -8.66 -6.14
C PHE A 35 -5.13 -9.90 -5.44
N GLU A 36 -5.68 -10.85 -6.21
CA GLU A 36 -6.20 -12.12 -5.68
C GLU A 36 -5.13 -12.89 -4.86
N LYS A 37 -3.89 -12.92 -5.35
CA LYS A 37 -2.73 -13.48 -4.65
C LYS A 37 -1.46 -12.65 -4.94
N PRO A 38 -0.44 -12.66 -4.06
CA PRO A 38 0.87 -12.06 -4.38
C PRO A 38 1.47 -12.72 -5.62
N ARG A 39 2.18 -11.94 -6.43
CA ARG A 39 2.72 -12.39 -7.73
C ARG A 39 4.24 -12.45 -7.78
N ASP A 40 4.91 -11.86 -6.80
CA ASP A 40 6.36 -11.78 -6.71
C ASP A 40 6.80 -11.65 -5.24
N ARG A 41 8.11 -11.71 -5.01
CA ARG A 41 8.72 -11.62 -3.66
C ARG A 41 8.43 -10.29 -2.97
N ARG A 42 8.38 -9.18 -3.71
CA ARG A 42 7.99 -7.86 -3.17
C ARG A 42 6.57 -7.88 -2.61
N MET A 43 5.64 -8.52 -3.31
CA MET A 43 4.25 -8.65 -2.84
C MET A 43 4.13 -9.44 -1.54
N LEU A 44 5.11 -10.25 -1.14
CA LEU A 44 5.10 -10.84 0.22
C LEU A 44 5.11 -9.78 1.32
N SER A 45 5.56 -8.56 1.04
CA SER A 45 5.48 -7.44 1.98
C SER A 45 4.34 -6.48 1.66
N THR A 46 4.02 -6.26 0.39
CA THR A 46 3.07 -5.21 -0.05
C THR A 46 1.66 -5.70 -0.34
N TRP A 47 1.41 -7.01 -0.32
CA TRP A 47 0.12 -7.56 -0.72
C TRP A 47 -1.04 -7.06 0.15
N MET A 48 -2.15 -6.80 -0.51
CA MET A 48 -3.43 -6.43 0.08
C MET A 48 -4.47 -7.36 -0.54
N SER A 49 -5.18 -8.13 0.26
CA SER A 49 -6.27 -8.94 -0.26
C SER A 49 -7.47 -8.06 -0.62
N PRO A 50 -8.28 -8.44 -1.62
CA PRO A 50 -9.53 -7.72 -1.90
C PRO A 50 -10.49 -7.70 -0.68
N ARG A 51 -10.47 -8.76 0.14
CA ARG A 51 -11.28 -8.86 1.36
C ARG A 51 -10.84 -7.83 2.40
N ASP A 52 -9.54 -7.71 2.64
CA ASP A 52 -8.99 -6.74 3.58
C ASP A 52 -9.22 -5.31 3.09
N PHE A 53 -9.08 -5.06 1.78
CA PHE A 53 -9.39 -3.75 1.19
C PHE A 53 -10.85 -3.36 1.41
N ILE A 54 -11.79 -4.29 1.18
CA ILE A 54 -13.22 -4.05 1.46
C ILE A 54 -13.46 -3.80 2.94
N SER A 55 -12.84 -4.57 3.83
CA SER A 55 -12.98 -4.38 5.28
C SER A 55 -12.41 -3.03 5.76
N LEU A 56 -11.33 -2.55 5.14
CA LEU A 56 -10.77 -1.22 5.38
C LEU A 56 -11.75 -0.13 4.97
N MET A 57 -12.34 -0.24 3.78
CA MET A 57 -13.35 0.72 3.32
C MET A 57 -14.54 0.79 4.30
N LYS A 58 -15.01 -0.37 4.79
CA LYS A 58 -16.09 -0.42 5.79
C LYS A 58 -15.70 0.29 7.09
N ALA A 59 -14.47 0.08 7.58
CA ALA A 59 -14.00 0.73 8.80
C ALA A 59 -13.86 2.26 8.63
N ILE A 60 -13.35 2.71 7.48
CA ILE A 60 -13.25 4.13 7.15
C ILE A 60 -14.63 4.80 7.15
N PHE A 61 -15.61 4.22 6.46
CA PHE A 61 -16.97 4.80 6.40
C PHE A 61 -17.77 4.68 7.70
N ALA A 62 -17.38 3.77 8.60
CA ALA A 62 -18.01 3.63 9.92
C ALA A 62 -17.39 4.54 10.99
N ALA A 63 -16.20 5.09 10.75
CA ALA A 63 -15.54 5.97 11.69
C ALA A 63 -16.35 7.26 11.89
N PRO A 64 -16.59 7.71 13.14
CA PRO A 64 -17.33 8.95 13.40
C PRO A 64 -16.67 10.20 12.80
N MET A 65 -15.34 10.17 12.65
CA MET A 65 -14.52 11.22 12.07
C MET A 65 -13.22 10.57 11.56
N THR A 66 -12.73 11.00 10.41
CA THR A 66 -11.47 10.54 9.80
C THR A 66 -10.50 11.67 9.53
N GLY A 67 -10.99 12.90 9.36
CA GLY A 67 -10.20 14.06 8.97
C GLY A 67 -9.50 13.88 7.63
N HIS A 68 -8.28 14.42 7.51
CA HIS A 68 -7.35 14.05 6.46
C HIS A 68 -6.36 13.00 6.99
N LEU A 69 -6.53 11.74 6.58
CA LEU A 69 -5.72 10.62 7.02
C LEU A 69 -4.98 9.99 5.84
N VAL A 70 -3.67 9.82 5.98
CA VAL A 70 -2.87 9.01 5.04
C VAL A 70 -2.53 7.69 5.71
N MET A 71 -2.83 6.56 5.07
CA MET A 71 -2.52 5.23 5.62
C MET A 71 -2.15 4.23 4.52
N TYR A 72 -1.47 3.16 4.89
CA TYR A 72 -1.07 2.11 3.95
C TYR A 72 -2.13 1.03 3.82
N GLY A 73 -2.52 0.74 2.58
CA GLY A 73 -3.38 -0.38 2.25
C GLY A 73 -2.56 -1.65 2.07
N VAL A 74 -2.27 -2.35 3.17
CA VAL A 74 -1.58 -3.65 3.21
C VAL A 74 -2.30 -4.64 4.15
N SER A 75 -2.32 -5.93 3.80
CA SER A 75 -2.79 -7.02 4.68
C SER A 75 -1.82 -7.27 5.84
N ASP A 76 -2.14 -8.20 6.77
CA ASP A 76 -1.25 -8.55 7.90
C ASP A 76 -0.10 -9.46 7.44
N ASN A 77 0.71 -8.94 6.52
CA ASN A 77 1.86 -9.64 5.98
C ASN A 77 2.94 -9.76 7.05
N LYS A 78 3.62 -10.92 7.10
CA LYS A 78 4.71 -11.16 8.06
C LYS A 78 5.90 -10.24 7.82
N SER A 79 6.21 -9.95 6.55
CA SER A 79 7.21 -8.96 6.16
C SER A 79 6.57 -7.58 6.14
N LYS A 80 6.92 -6.69 7.07
CA LYS A 80 6.30 -5.35 7.21
C LYS A 80 7.28 -4.24 6.83
N TRP A 81 6.81 -3.30 6.01
CA TRP A 81 7.56 -2.09 5.64
C TRP A 81 6.95 -0.81 6.20
N TRP A 82 5.67 -0.88 6.57
CA TRP A 82 4.85 0.26 6.89
C TRP A 82 4.17 0.06 8.24
N SER A 83 3.97 1.14 8.98
CA SER A 83 3.15 1.19 10.18
C SER A 83 1.89 2.02 9.91
N ASN A 84 0.79 1.60 10.51
CA ASN A 84 -0.49 2.31 10.52
C ASN A 84 -0.93 2.62 11.96
N ASP A 85 0.00 2.71 12.91
CA ASP A 85 -0.32 2.86 14.34
C ASP A 85 -1.13 4.16 14.59
N HIS A 86 -0.88 5.21 13.81
CA HIS A 86 -1.64 6.47 13.86
C HIS A 86 -3.10 6.35 13.36
N ALA A 87 -3.45 5.25 12.68
CA ALA A 87 -4.78 4.96 12.16
C ALA A 87 -5.54 3.92 12.99
N GLU A 88 -5.02 3.50 14.15
CA GLU A 88 -5.66 2.50 15.02
C GLU A 88 -7.07 2.88 15.47
N PHE A 89 -7.38 4.18 15.54
CA PHE A 89 -8.70 4.69 15.90
C PHE A 89 -9.82 4.23 14.94
N LEU A 90 -9.48 3.81 13.71
CA LEU A 90 -10.43 3.21 12.77
C LEU A 90 -10.94 1.83 13.25
N GLY A 91 -10.26 1.19 14.21
CA GLY A 91 -10.58 -0.15 14.69
C GLY A 91 -10.39 -1.25 13.63
N TRP A 92 -9.78 -0.93 12.49
CA TRP A 92 -9.56 -1.86 11.40
C TRP A 92 -8.36 -2.77 11.70
N LYS A 93 -8.56 -4.08 11.51
CA LYS A 93 -7.49 -5.08 11.58
C LYS A 93 -7.56 -5.97 10.34
N PRO A 94 -6.53 -5.97 9.45
CA PRO A 94 -6.49 -6.89 8.32
C PRO A 94 -6.51 -8.34 8.82
N GLN A 95 -7.13 -9.24 8.05
CA GLN A 95 -7.35 -10.64 8.40
C GLN A 95 -6.59 -11.61 7.49
N ASP A 96 -6.16 -11.18 6.31
CA ASP A 96 -5.34 -11.98 5.42
C ASP A 96 -3.85 -11.75 5.63
N SER A 97 -3.04 -12.72 5.19
CA SER A 97 -1.59 -12.62 5.17
C SER A 97 -1.02 -13.25 3.90
N SER A 98 -0.01 -12.60 3.32
CA SER A 98 0.76 -13.13 2.18
C SER A 98 1.57 -14.39 2.53
N GLU A 99 1.78 -14.68 3.82
CA GLU A 99 2.70 -15.71 4.28
C GLU A 99 2.34 -17.11 3.75
N GLN A 100 1.05 -17.39 3.58
CA GLN A 100 0.57 -18.65 3.00
C GLN A 100 1.09 -18.91 1.57
N TYR A 101 1.48 -17.86 0.85
CA TYR A 101 2.01 -17.94 -0.52
C TYR A 101 3.54 -17.92 -0.58
N ARG A 102 4.24 -17.76 0.56
CA ARG A 102 5.70 -17.58 0.59
C ARG A 102 6.42 -18.73 -0.11
N ALA A 103 6.11 -19.97 0.23
CA ALA A 103 6.79 -21.13 -0.34
C ALA A 103 6.60 -21.23 -1.86
N GLU A 104 5.39 -20.98 -2.36
CA GLU A 104 5.08 -20.96 -3.80
C GLU A 104 5.91 -19.88 -4.52
N ILE A 105 5.91 -18.65 -3.99
CA ILE A 105 6.63 -17.52 -4.58
C ILE A 105 8.15 -17.74 -4.52
N GLU A 106 8.68 -18.19 -3.40
CA GLU A 106 10.13 -18.38 -3.27
C GLU A 106 10.65 -19.54 -4.14
N ALA A 107 9.81 -20.55 -4.44
CA ALA A 107 10.14 -21.61 -5.38
C ALA A 107 10.00 -21.18 -6.86
N ALA A 108 9.06 -20.29 -7.17
CA ALA A 108 8.79 -19.84 -8.54
C ALA A 108 9.82 -18.80 -9.06
N PHE A 109 10.46 -18.05 -8.17
CA PHE A 109 11.39 -16.98 -8.54
C PHE A 109 12.83 -17.27 -8.06
N PRO A 110 13.85 -17.04 -8.91
CA PRO A 110 15.24 -17.15 -8.47
C PRO A 110 15.56 -16.16 -7.33
N PRO A 111 16.68 -16.37 -6.61
CA PRO A 111 17.16 -15.39 -5.65
C PRO A 111 17.32 -14.00 -6.29
N GLU A 112 16.93 -12.97 -5.56
CA GLU A 112 16.98 -11.57 -6.02
C GLU A 112 18.42 -11.03 -6.04
N ASP A 113 18.75 -10.22 -7.05
CA ASP A 113 19.97 -9.42 -7.04
C ASP A 113 19.80 -8.24 -6.08
N ARG A 114 20.58 -8.25 -5.00
CA ARG A 114 20.54 -7.20 -3.97
C ARG A 114 21.01 -5.83 -4.46
N LYS A 115 21.58 -5.75 -5.66
CA LYS A 115 21.99 -4.49 -6.31
C LYS A 115 20.93 -3.94 -7.26
N ASP A 116 19.90 -4.71 -7.58
CA ASP A 116 18.80 -4.26 -8.44
C ASP A 116 18.01 -3.16 -7.73
N PRO A 117 17.84 -1.95 -8.33
CA PRO A 117 16.97 -0.91 -7.77
C PRO A 117 15.54 -1.38 -7.47
N ALA A 118 15.00 -2.36 -8.20
CA ALA A 118 13.69 -2.94 -7.94
C ALA A 118 13.63 -3.77 -6.64
N VAL A 119 14.79 -4.21 -6.13
CA VAL A 119 14.92 -4.96 -4.87
C VAL A 119 15.30 -4.02 -3.72
N ILE A 120 16.13 -3.01 -3.99
CA ILE A 120 16.58 -2.03 -3.00
C ILE A 120 15.43 -1.13 -2.53
N TYR A 121 14.56 -0.70 -3.45
CA TYR A 121 13.54 0.31 -3.17
C TYR A 121 12.12 -0.28 -3.12
N GLN A 122 11.30 0.23 -2.21
CA GLN A 122 9.91 -0.21 -2.01
C GLN A 122 9.03 -0.08 -3.26
N GLY A 123 9.37 0.83 -4.18
CA GLY A 123 8.66 1.03 -5.45
C GLY A 123 8.78 -0.14 -6.43
N GLY A 124 9.66 -1.11 -6.18
CA GLY A 124 9.83 -2.25 -7.07
C GLY A 124 10.28 -1.81 -8.46
N GLY A 125 9.75 -2.47 -9.49
CA GLY A 125 10.04 -2.13 -10.88
C GLY A 125 9.74 -0.67 -11.27
N PHE A 126 8.88 0.07 -10.55
CA PHE A 126 8.69 1.50 -10.77
C PHE A 126 9.90 2.35 -10.34
N ALA A 127 10.72 1.87 -9.42
CA ALA A 127 11.95 2.54 -9.02
C ALA A 127 13.12 2.28 -9.99
N ALA A 128 13.08 1.17 -10.73
CA ALA A 128 14.12 0.79 -11.69
C ALA A 128 13.90 1.36 -13.10
N LYS A 129 12.69 1.81 -13.42
CA LYS A 129 12.36 2.37 -14.75
C LYS A 129 12.93 3.79 -14.91
N GLY A 130 13.34 4.12 -16.13
CA GLY A 130 13.70 5.48 -16.55
C GLY A 130 12.47 6.39 -16.68
N HIS A 131 12.66 7.57 -17.27
CA HIS A 131 11.52 8.41 -17.65
C HIS A 131 10.66 7.66 -18.68
N PHE A 132 9.36 7.95 -18.78
CA PHE A 132 8.47 7.23 -19.71
C PHE A 132 8.94 7.32 -21.19
N GLU A 133 9.77 8.31 -21.50
CA GLU A 133 10.33 8.55 -22.84
C GLU A 133 11.67 7.84 -23.07
N ASP A 134 12.24 7.22 -22.04
CA ASP A 134 13.48 6.42 -22.09
C ASP A 134 13.18 4.93 -22.33
#